data_AF-A0A3B9ECQ3-F1
#
_entry.id   AF-A0A3B9ECQ3-F1
#
_cell.length_a   1.000
_cell.length_b   1.000
_cell.length_c   1.000
_cell.angle_alpha   90.00
_cell.angle_beta   90.00
_cell.angle_gamma   90.00
#
_symmetry.space_group_name_H-M   'P 1'
#
loop_
_entity.id
_entity.type
_entity.pdbx_description
1 polymer ?
#
loop_
_entity_poly.entity_id
_entity_poly.type
_entity_poly.pdbx_seq_one_letter_code
_entity_poly.pdbx_strand_id
1 'polypeptide(L)'
;MRGTERRSYGPGRRATDHQAARSAPWVRILALAVALALAAYVMLFARENSRPSREVEAARLETLTLEARLAAAQVEALAARTDRALVAAARVLAQTPNQPVQALDSARLEDPEAALLIADANGRVLAAQGARLGSDAAAGLSVGEDGLTTRRTTPDGHVLVA
;
A
#
# COMPACT_ATOMS: atom_id res chain seq x y z
N MET A 1 -66.89 49.23 -70.01
CA MET A 1 -66.48 48.57 -68.74
C MET A 1 -65.69 47.32 -69.13
N ARG A 2 -64.35 47.37 -69.07
CA ARG A 2 -63.52 46.87 -67.95
C ARG A 2 -63.84 45.41 -67.66
N GLY A 3 -63.10 44.48 -68.25
CA GLY A 3 -61.97 43.79 -67.58
C GLY A 3 -62.52 42.48 -67.00
N THR A 4 -61.94 41.31 -67.21
CA THR A 4 -60.55 41.00 -66.90
C THR A 4 -60.17 39.65 -67.50
N GLU A 5 -59.12 39.69 -68.28
CA GLU A 5 -58.20 38.60 -68.60
C GLU A 5 -57.81 37.77 -67.37
N ARG A 6 -57.89 36.43 -67.49
CA ARG A 6 -57.18 35.50 -66.60
C ARG A 6 -56.50 34.39 -67.41
N ARG A 7 -55.34 34.78 -67.94
CA ARG A 7 -54.04 34.09 -67.92
C ARG A 7 -54.04 32.56 -68.10
N SER A 8 -53.44 32.20 -69.24
CA SER A 8 -52.65 31.00 -69.55
C SER A 8 -51.66 30.57 -68.44
N TYR A 9 -51.09 29.36 -68.65
CA TYR A 9 -50.17 28.53 -67.83
C TYR A 9 -50.95 27.44 -67.06
N GLY A 10 -51.06 26.22 -67.59
CA GLY A 10 -49.95 25.28 -67.73
C GLY A 10 -49.76 24.54 -66.39
N PRO A 11 -49.81 23.20 -66.34
CA PRO A 11 -50.10 22.46 -65.11
C PRO A 11 -49.10 22.78 -64.00
N GLY A 12 -49.63 23.27 -62.88
CA GLY A 12 -48.86 23.50 -61.67
C GLY A 12 -48.31 22.18 -61.13
N ARG A 13 -47.11 21.81 -61.61
CA ARG A 13 -46.21 20.89 -60.92
C ARG A 13 -45.87 21.50 -59.56
N ARG A 14 -46.60 21.06 -58.52
CA ARG A 14 -46.11 21.02 -57.15
C ARG A 14 -46.34 19.62 -56.59
N ALA A 15 -45.77 18.65 -57.30
CA ALA A 15 -45.67 17.25 -56.87
C ALA A 15 -44.28 16.95 -56.26
N THR A 16 -43.50 17.97 -55.90
CA THR A 16 -42.11 17.80 -55.49
C THR A 16 -41.72 18.80 -54.42
N ASP A 17 -42.36 18.71 -53.26
CA ASP A 17 -41.89 19.27 -51.98
C ASP A 17 -42.82 18.63 -50.92
N HIS A 18 -42.45 17.66 -50.08
CA HIS A 18 -41.17 17.22 -49.57
C HIS A 18 -41.09 15.69 -49.63
N GLN A 19 -40.45 15.18 -50.67
CA GLN A 19 -39.95 13.81 -50.72
C GLN A 19 -38.44 13.80 -50.48
N ALA A 20 -37.94 14.74 -49.68
CA ALA A 20 -36.57 14.70 -49.19
C ALA A 20 -36.46 13.53 -48.19
N ALA A 21 -36.01 12.39 -48.73
CA ALA A 21 -35.51 11.21 -48.02
C ALA A 21 -36.48 10.57 -47.02
N ARG A 22 -37.65 10.12 -47.47
CA ARG A 22 -38.48 9.20 -46.70
C ARG A 22 -37.85 7.80 -46.78
N SER A 23 -36.79 7.57 -46.00
CA SER A 23 -36.26 6.22 -45.75
C SER A 23 -37.45 5.30 -45.48
N ALA A 24 -37.58 4.19 -46.23
CA ALA A 24 -38.67 3.26 -46.01
C ALA A 24 -38.76 2.90 -44.51
N PRO A 25 -39.95 2.77 -43.91
CA PRO A 25 -40.10 2.55 -42.47
C PRO A 25 -39.26 1.36 -41.97
N TRP A 26 -39.09 0.33 -42.79
CA TRP A 26 -38.19 -0.80 -42.57
C TRP A 26 -36.71 -0.42 -42.38
N VAL A 27 -36.22 0.59 -43.08
CA VAL A 27 -34.83 1.10 -42.94
C VAL A 27 -34.62 1.72 -41.56
N ARG A 28 -35.63 2.43 -41.02
CA ARG A 28 -35.55 3.00 -39.66
C ARG A 28 -35.53 1.91 -38.61
N ILE A 29 -36.37 0.89 -38.77
CA ILE A 29 -36.40 -0.28 -37.88
C ILE A 29 -35.06 -1.00 -37.90
N LEU A 30 -34.48 -1.22 -39.10
CA LEU A 30 -33.18 -1.87 -39.25
C LEU A 30 -32.05 -1.02 -38.63
N ALA A 31 -32.06 0.29 -38.84
CA ALA A 31 -31.11 1.20 -38.22
C ALA A 31 -31.22 1.18 -36.68
N LEU A 32 -32.43 1.12 -36.13
CA LEU A 32 -32.67 1.06 -34.69
C LEU A 32 -32.24 -0.29 -34.12
N ALA A 33 -32.50 -1.40 -34.83
CA ALA A 33 -32.02 -2.73 -34.46
C ALA A 33 -30.49 -2.81 -34.47
N VAL A 34 -29.83 -2.24 -35.48
CA VAL A 34 -28.37 -2.15 -35.55
C VAL A 34 -27.83 -1.29 -34.40
N ALA A 35 -28.44 -0.13 -34.13
CA ALA A 35 -28.05 0.72 -33.02
C ALA A 35 -28.19 0.01 -31.66
N LEU A 36 -29.28 -0.73 -31.46
CA LEU A 36 -29.49 -1.55 -30.27
C LEU A 36 -28.45 -2.67 -30.14
N ALA A 37 -28.16 -3.38 -31.24
CA ALA A 37 -27.14 -4.43 -31.27
C ALA A 37 -25.76 -3.85 -30.96
N LEU A 38 -25.44 -2.67 -31.49
CA LEU A 38 -24.18 -1.97 -31.22
C LEU A 38 -24.07 -1.54 -29.75
N ALA A 39 -25.16 -0.99 -29.19
CA ALA A 39 -25.20 -0.61 -27.78
C ALA A 39 -25.04 -1.83 -26.86
N ALA A 40 -25.72 -2.93 -27.16
CA ALA A 40 -25.58 -4.19 -26.42
C ALA A 40 -24.15 -4.75 -26.52
N TYR A 41 -23.55 -4.71 -27.71
CA TYR A 41 -22.17 -5.13 -27.93
C TYR A 41 -21.17 -4.29 -27.13
N VAL A 42 -21.29 -2.96 -27.16
CA VAL A 42 -20.43 -2.05 -26.38
C VAL A 42 -20.55 -2.32 -24.89
N MET A 43 -21.77 -2.54 -24.38
CA MET A 43 -22.00 -2.84 -22.96
C MET A 43 -21.36 -4.17 -22.55
N LEU A 44 -21.44 -5.20 -23.41
CA LEU A 44 -20.80 -6.50 -23.17
C LEU A 44 -19.27 -6.39 -23.24
N PHE A 45 -18.74 -5.69 -24.23
CA PHE A 45 -17.29 -5.45 -24.38
C PHE A 45 -16.71 -4.65 -23.20
N ALA A 46 -17.41 -3.61 -22.74
CA ALA A 46 -17.02 -2.86 -21.54
C ALA A 46 -17.02 -3.74 -20.29
N ARG A 47 -18.00 -4.64 -20.16
CA ARG A 47 -18.10 -5.59 -19.04
C ARG A 47 -16.97 -6.61 -19.06
N GLU A 48 -16.63 -7.12 -20.25
CA GLU A 48 -15.54 -8.08 -20.45
C GLU A 48 -14.18 -7.46 -20.11
N ASN A 49 -13.94 -6.20 -20.50
CA ASN A 49 -12.69 -5.50 -20.14
C ASN A 49 -12.62 -5.08 -18.67
N SER A 50 -13.76 -4.92 -17.98
CA SER A 50 -13.78 -4.50 -16.57
C SER A 50 -13.54 -5.66 -15.60
N ARG A 51 -13.89 -6.89 -15.97
CA ARG A 51 -13.67 -8.10 -15.14
C ARG A 51 -12.19 -8.41 -14.87
N PRO A 52 -11.31 -8.54 -15.88
CA PRO A 52 -9.92 -8.92 -15.66
C PRO A 52 -9.17 -7.87 -14.84
N SER A 53 -9.47 -6.58 -15.02
CA SER A 53 -8.87 -5.51 -14.22
C SER A 53 -9.19 -5.64 -12.74
N ARG A 54 -10.44 -6.00 -12.38
CA ARG A 54 -10.85 -6.18 -10.97
C ARG A 54 -10.22 -7.41 -10.34
N GLU A 55 -10.11 -8.51 -11.09
CA GLU A 55 -9.46 -9.74 -10.60
C GLU A 55 -7.96 -9.52 -10.38
N VAL A 56 -7.30 -8.79 -11.28
CA VAL A 56 -5.89 -8.39 -11.12
C VAL A 56 -5.70 -7.44 -9.94
N GLU A 57 -6.59 -6.48 -9.75
CA GLU A 57 -6.56 -5.58 -8.58
C GLU A 57 -6.76 -6.34 -7.26
N ALA A 58 -7.72 -7.27 -7.21
CA ALA A 58 -7.95 -8.11 -6.05
C ALA A 58 -6.72 -8.98 -5.72
N ALA A 59 -6.15 -9.64 -6.73
CA ALA A 59 -4.92 -10.45 -6.55
C ALA A 59 -3.72 -9.60 -6.11
N ARG A 60 -3.60 -8.36 -6.61
CA ARG A 60 -2.57 -7.41 -6.14
C ARG A 60 -2.76 -7.01 -4.69
N LEU A 61 -3.99 -6.70 -4.28
CA LEU A 61 -4.30 -6.38 -2.89
C LEU A 61 -3.97 -7.56 -1.97
N GLU A 62 -4.35 -8.79 -2.35
CA GLU A 62 -4.00 -10.00 -1.61
C GLU A 62 -2.49 -10.16 -1.48
N THR A 63 -1.75 -10.00 -2.59
CA THR A 63 -0.28 -10.08 -2.58
C THR A 63 0.34 -9.04 -1.64
N LEU A 64 -0.09 -7.78 -1.72
CA LEU A 64 0.39 -6.72 -0.84
C LEU A 64 0.08 -7.01 0.64
N THR A 65 -1.10 -7.56 0.94
CA THR A 65 -1.43 -7.93 2.32
C THR A 65 -0.57 -9.08 2.84
N LEU A 66 -0.22 -10.04 1.99
CA LEU A 66 0.68 -11.14 2.35
C LEU A 66 2.11 -10.65 2.56
N GLU A 67 2.62 -9.78 1.68
CA GLU A 67 3.93 -9.15 1.82
C GLU A 67 4.00 -8.31 3.11
N ALA A 68 2.96 -7.52 3.41
CA ALA A 68 2.89 -6.75 4.64
C ALA A 68 2.88 -7.64 5.90
N ARG A 69 2.16 -8.77 5.87
CA ARG A 69 2.17 -9.75 6.97
C ARG A 69 3.52 -10.42 7.14
N LEU A 70 4.19 -10.74 6.03
CA LEU A 70 5.52 -11.33 6.06
C LEU A 70 6.53 -10.34 6.65
N ALA A 71 6.50 -9.09 6.22
CA ALA A 71 7.34 -8.03 6.78
C ALA A 71 7.09 -7.82 8.28
N ALA A 72 5.81 -7.79 8.71
CA ALA A 72 5.46 -7.70 10.11
C ALA A 72 6.00 -8.89 10.93
N ALA A 73 5.85 -10.11 10.44
CA ALA A 73 6.36 -11.31 11.10
C ALA A 73 7.90 -11.33 11.18
N GLN A 74 8.59 -10.80 10.17
CA GLN A 74 10.05 -10.65 10.18
C GLN A 74 10.50 -9.66 11.25
N VAL A 75 9.83 -8.51 11.35
CA VAL A 75 10.12 -7.50 12.38
C VAL A 75 9.86 -8.06 13.78
N GLU A 76 8.77 -8.78 13.98
CA GLU A 76 8.46 -9.43 15.25
C GLU A 76 9.50 -10.49 15.64
N ALA A 77 9.96 -11.29 14.67
CA ALA A 77 11.02 -12.28 14.90
C ALA A 77 12.36 -11.64 15.25
N LEU A 78 12.69 -10.51 14.62
CA LEU A 78 13.88 -9.72 14.95
C LEU A 78 13.79 -9.18 16.37
N ALA A 79 12.69 -8.49 16.70
CA ALA A 79 12.47 -7.95 18.04
C ALA A 79 12.51 -9.02 19.14
N ALA A 80 11.91 -10.19 18.89
CA ALA A 80 11.93 -11.31 19.83
C ALA A 80 13.33 -11.93 20.02
N ARG A 81 14.21 -11.84 19.01
CA ARG A 81 15.61 -12.25 19.13
C ARG A 81 16.38 -11.25 19.98
N THR A 82 16.23 -9.96 19.71
CA THR A 82 16.88 -8.89 20.46
C THR A 82 16.45 -8.87 21.93
N ASP A 83 15.16 -9.09 22.23
CA ASP A 83 14.69 -9.18 23.62
C ASP A 83 15.32 -10.38 24.36
N ARG A 84 15.47 -11.53 23.71
CA ARG A 84 16.18 -12.68 24.30
C ARG A 84 17.64 -12.36 24.61
N ALA A 85 18.34 -11.66 23.71
CA ALA A 85 19.70 -11.20 23.95
C ALA A 85 19.78 -10.25 25.16
N LEU A 86 18.87 -9.27 25.25
CA LEU A 86 18.78 -8.36 26.39
C LEU A 86 18.47 -9.08 27.71
N VAL A 87 17.59 -10.08 27.69
CA VAL A 87 17.29 -10.91 28.87
C VAL A 87 18.51 -11.73 29.30
N ALA A 88 19.28 -12.28 28.35
CA ALA A 88 20.52 -13.00 28.63
C ALA A 88 21.58 -12.08 29.26
N ALA A 89 21.79 -10.88 28.70
CA ALA A 89 22.68 -9.87 29.28
C ALA A 89 22.23 -9.47 30.69
N ALA A 90 20.94 -9.14 30.87
CA ALA A 90 20.41 -8.73 32.17
C ALA A 90 20.62 -9.81 33.25
N ARG A 91 20.41 -11.09 32.88
CA ARG A 91 20.60 -12.21 33.81
C ARG A 91 22.05 -12.35 34.24
N VAL A 92 23.00 -12.27 33.30
CA VAL A 92 24.42 -12.38 33.61
C VAL A 92 24.89 -11.16 34.42
N LEU A 93 24.42 -9.97 34.09
CA LEU A 93 24.75 -8.74 34.81
C LEU A 93 24.27 -8.80 36.27
N ALA A 94 23.06 -9.33 36.51
CA ALA A 94 22.54 -9.54 37.87
C ALA A 94 23.36 -10.56 38.68
N GLN A 95 23.96 -11.55 38.02
CA GLN A 95 24.83 -12.54 38.68
C GLN A 95 26.26 -12.02 38.90
N THR A 96 26.75 -11.17 38.00
CA THR A 96 28.12 -10.66 37.96
C THR A 96 28.14 -9.15 37.70
N PRO A 97 27.73 -8.32 38.68
CA PRO A 97 27.56 -6.87 38.46
C PRO A 97 28.86 -6.16 38.03
N ASN A 98 30.00 -6.69 38.45
CA ASN A 98 31.32 -6.12 38.18
C ASN A 98 31.91 -6.57 36.83
N GLN A 99 31.21 -7.38 36.04
CA GLN A 99 31.70 -7.90 34.75
C GLN A 99 30.72 -7.62 33.59
N PRO A 100 30.52 -6.34 33.22
CA PRO A 100 29.58 -5.95 32.16
C PRO A 100 29.97 -6.51 30.77
N VAL A 101 31.25 -6.76 30.53
CA VAL A 101 31.72 -7.40 29.28
C VAL A 101 31.20 -8.84 29.17
N GLN A 102 31.15 -9.59 30.27
CA GLN A 102 30.63 -10.96 30.27
C GLN A 102 29.13 -11.02 29.98
N ALA A 103 28.38 -10.00 30.41
CA ALA A 103 26.96 -9.84 30.07
C ALA A 103 26.76 -9.49 28.58
N LEU A 104 27.69 -8.75 27.98
CA LEU A 104 27.65 -8.46 26.55
C LEU A 104 27.94 -9.71 25.70
N ASP A 105 28.91 -10.52 26.12
CA ASP A 105 29.23 -11.79 25.48
C ASP A 105 28.06 -12.78 25.53
N SER A 106 27.27 -12.79 26.61
CA SER A 106 26.09 -13.66 26.70
C SER A 106 24.95 -13.21 25.78
N ALA A 107 24.73 -11.90 25.61
CA ALA A 107 23.78 -11.39 24.63
C ALA A 107 24.19 -11.74 23.20
N ARG A 108 25.48 -11.72 22.89
CA ARG A 108 26.01 -12.06 21.56
C ARG A 108 25.74 -13.51 21.15
N LEU A 109 25.66 -14.44 22.11
CA LEU A 109 25.30 -15.82 21.83
C LEU A 109 23.87 -15.95 21.31
N GLU A 110 22.98 -15.03 21.69
CA GLU A 110 21.57 -15.01 21.26
C GLU A 110 21.37 -14.15 20.00
N ASP A 111 22.07 -13.02 19.88
CA ASP A 111 22.03 -12.14 18.71
C ASP A 111 23.43 -11.62 18.33
N PRO A 112 24.11 -12.26 17.35
CA PRO A 112 25.46 -11.90 16.94
C PRO A 112 25.56 -10.56 16.19
N GLU A 113 24.46 -10.09 15.60
CA GLU A 113 24.44 -8.90 14.74
C GLU A 113 23.88 -7.66 15.47
N ALA A 114 23.30 -7.82 16.66
CA ALA A 114 22.77 -6.71 17.45
C ALA A 114 23.86 -5.76 17.97
N ALA A 115 23.52 -4.48 17.96
CA ALA A 115 24.38 -3.39 18.41
C ALA A 115 24.10 -3.10 19.89
N LEU A 116 24.81 -3.77 20.79
CA LEU A 116 24.49 -3.79 22.22
C LEU A 116 25.33 -2.77 23.03
N LEU A 117 24.69 -2.16 24.03
CA LEU A 117 25.31 -1.23 24.98
C LEU A 117 24.79 -1.47 26.41
N ILE A 118 25.69 -1.40 27.38
CA ILE A 118 25.42 -1.45 28.81
C ILE A 118 25.93 -0.16 29.45
N ALA A 119 25.06 0.58 30.13
CA ALA A 119 25.39 1.77 30.89
C ALA A 119 24.99 1.63 32.37
N ASP A 120 25.65 2.41 33.23
CA ASP A 120 25.24 2.54 34.64
C ASP A 120 24.00 3.45 34.79
N ALA A 121 23.50 3.55 36.03
CA ALA A 121 22.33 4.37 36.36
C ALA A 121 22.52 5.87 36.04
N ASN A 122 23.77 6.34 35.94
CA ASN A 122 24.10 7.72 35.60
C ASN A 122 24.28 7.92 34.08
N GLY A 123 24.02 6.88 33.28
CA GLY A 123 24.17 6.92 31.83
C GLY A 123 25.61 6.79 31.34
N ARG A 124 26.57 6.46 32.21
CA ARG A 124 27.95 6.21 31.79
C ARG A 124 28.06 4.80 31.22
N VAL A 125 28.58 4.71 30.00
CA VAL A 125 28.79 3.45 29.29
C VAL A 125 29.81 2.60 30.03
N LEU A 126 29.42 1.37 30.38
CA LEU A 126 30.26 0.36 31.03
C LEU A 126 30.84 -0.62 30.01
N ALA A 127 30.06 -0.97 29.00
CA ALA A 127 30.48 -1.81 27.88
C ALA A 127 29.60 -1.49 26.65
N ALA A 128 30.18 -1.51 25.46
CA ALA A 128 29.46 -1.33 24.20
C ALA A 128 30.12 -2.11 23.09
N GLN A 129 29.32 -2.66 22.17
CA GLN A 129 29.81 -3.39 21.01
C GLN A 129 28.84 -3.25 19.85
N GLY A 130 29.33 -2.78 18.70
CA GLY A 130 28.51 -2.53 17.51
C GLY A 130 27.60 -1.29 17.62
N ALA A 131 27.25 -0.86 18.83
CA ALA A 131 26.40 0.31 19.11
C ALA A 131 27.05 1.63 18.70
N ARG A 132 26.46 2.32 17.72
CA ARG A 132 26.61 3.77 17.48
C ARG A 132 25.33 4.47 17.93
N LEU A 133 25.06 4.48 19.23
CA LEU A 133 23.91 5.22 19.73
C LEU A 133 24.24 6.72 19.72
N GLY A 134 23.45 7.51 18.97
CA GLY A 134 23.37 8.96 19.17
C GLY A 134 22.99 9.25 20.63
N SER A 135 23.43 10.40 21.15
CA SER A 135 23.38 10.77 22.58
C SER A 135 21.99 10.85 23.22
N ASP A 136 20.91 10.52 22.48
CA ASP A 136 19.51 10.82 22.81
C ASP A 136 18.63 9.59 23.09
N ALA A 137 19.21 8.42 23.40
CA ALA A 137 18.46 7.21 23.72
C ALA A 137 17.76 7.28 25.10
N ALA A 138 16.71 8.10 25.23
CA ALA A 138 15.88 8.27 26.42
C ALA A 138 14.66 7.33 26.41
N ALA A 139 14.52 6.54 27.48
CA ALA A 139 13.35 5.80 27.96
C ALA A 139 12.37 5.17 26.93
N GLY A 140 12.50 3.86 26.69
CA GLY A 140 11.50 3.04 25.99
C GLY A 140 12.00 2.35 24.72
N LEU A 141 11.07 1.74 23.97
CA LEU A 141 11.28 1.42 22.55
C LEU A 141 11.36 2.77 21.81
N SER A 142 12.53 3.14 21.34
CA SER A 142 12.73 4.33 20.50
C SER A 142 13.13 3.90 19.10
N VAL A 143 12.66 4.60 18.08
CA VAL A 143 13.21 4.46 16.72
C VAL A 143 14.36 5.46 16.64
N GLY A 144 15.60 4.97 16.66
CA GLY A 144 16.80 5.78 16.46
C GLY A 144 17.14 5.94 14.97
N GLU A 145 18.15 6.75 14.66
CA GLU A 145 18.62 6.96 13.28
C GLU A 145 19.06 5.67 12.57
N ASP A 146 19.47 4.65 13.35
CA ASP A 146 19.92 3.34 12.85
C ASP A 146 18.82 2.26 12.85
N GLY A 147 17.60 2.57 13.32
CA GLY A 147 16.46 1.63 13.36
C GLY A 147 15.79 1.46 14.73
N LEU A 148 15.23 0.28 15.00
CA LEU A 148 14.54 -0.07 16.25
C LEU A 148 15.56 -0.18 17.39
N THR A 149 15.47 0.70 18.39
CA THR A 149 16.29 0.63 19.60
C THR A 149 15.43 0.15 20.77
N THR A 150 15.90 -0.86 21.48
CA THR A 150 15.21 -1.49 22.60
C THR A 150 15.99 -1.24 23.88
N ARG A 151 15.40 -0.50 24.82
CA ARG A 151 16.02 -0.17 26.10
C ARG A 151 15.39 -0.96 27.24
N ARG A 152 16.22 -1.55 28.10
CA ARG A 152 15.81 -2.25 29.32
C ARG A 152 16.59 -1.76 30.53
N THR A 153 15.90 -1.49 31.63
CA THR A 153 16.52 -1.18 32.92
C THR A 153 16.49 -2.42 33.82
N THR A 154 17.64 -2.76 34.39
CA THR A 154 17.78 -3.80 35.42
C THR A 154 17.38 -3.26 36.80
N PRO A 155 17.02 -4.14 37.77
CA PRO A 155 16.71 -3.73 39.15
C PRO A 155 17.85 -2.97 39.83
N ASP A 156 19.10 -3.27 39.47
CA ASP A 156 20.32 -2.66 40.03
C ASP A 156 20.64 -1.29 39.39
N GLY A 157 19.77 -0.80 38.50
CA GLY A 157 19.89 0.52 37.87
C GLY A 157 20.70 0.55 36.57
N HIS A 158 21.27 -0.57 36.11
CA HIS A 158 21.93 -0.63 34.81
C HIS A 158 20.93 -0.52 33.66
N VAL A 159 21.37 0.13 32.59
CA VAL A 159 20.62 0.34 31.35
C VAL A 159 21.25 -0.51 30.25
N LEU A 160 20.45 -1.36 29.62
CA LEU A 160 20.80 -2.16 28.46
C LEU A 160 20.11 -1.58 27.24
N VAL A 161 20.82 -1.44 26.13
CA VAL A 161 20.29 -0.96 24.85
C VAL A 161 20.76 -1.89 23.74
N ALA A 162 19.87 -2.21 22.80
CA ALA A 162 20.16 -2.96 21.58
C ALA A 162 19.47 -2.32 20.39
#